data_AF-A0A7W5LR44-F1
#
_entry.id   AF-A0A7W5LR44-F1
#
_cell.length_a   1.000
_cell.length_b   1.000
_cell.length_c   1.000
_cell.angle_alpha   90.00
_cell.angle_beta   90.00
_cell.angle_gamma   90.00
#
_symmetry.space_group_name_H-M   'P 1'
#
loop_
_entity.id
_entity.type
_entity.pdbx_description
1 polymer ?
#
loop_
_entity_poly.entity_id
_entity_poly.type
_entity_poly.pdbx_seq_one_letter_code
_entity_poly.pdbx_strand_id
1 'polypeptide(L)'
;MRQQTLSVVKILLAVIFSTAVAHAGDRATKAVDPTSAGAPPDSWLLGDWGGERTRLQRMGIDFQFGYTSEIAYNPAGGIEHTTRYADQYAAGVTFDLDRLLGIPSAQFQVTLTQRLGRNLSADAELGTLQQVQEVYGRGQTIRLTEFWFDQKYADGLIDWKIGRMTFGGDFASFSCDFQNLTFCGANPGNIVGNYIYNWPISQWATRVKVALSGFGYIQAGVYDVNTKYLGVDDQVLPVYFSGSTGALIPVELGWLPKLGDEGLPGSYKIGGWYDTSSADDVVSDVNGNFFALTGLPPRERRGRYGAYINFQQQVTSNLSLFLNAVVADDRTATTDRQIAGGLIYTGLFSSRPKDDIGFAVGTTHVNNRVADAQAAQDRPVPGSEYAFELYYTYRPTTGLLFRPNIQYVVNPGGISENKDVVVLGLKTAANF
;
A
#
# COMPACT_ATOMS: atom_id res chain seq x y z
N MET A 1 -43.87 -33.43 -44.76
CA MET A 1 -42.84 -34.15 -43.97
C MET A 1 -41.48 -33.50 -44.26
N ARG A 2 -40.88 -32.86 -43.24
CA ARG A 2 -39.46 -32.45 -43.05
C ARG A 2 -38.73 -31.73 -44.20
N GLN A 3 -38.46 -30.41 -44.17
CA GLN A 3 -37.49 -29.62 -43.37
C GLN A 3 -36.01 -30.09 -43.43
N GLN A 4 -35.15 -29.28 -44.06
CA GLN A 4 -33.70 -29.04 -43.80
C GLN A 4 -33.34 -27.68 -44.44
N THR A 5 -33.10 -26.56 -43.72
CA THR A 5 -31.80 -26.01 -43.20
C THR A 5 -30.72 -25.87 -44.28
N LEU A 6 -29.99 -24.76 -44.48
CA LEU A 6 -29.39 -23.79 -43.55
C LEU A 6 -29.38 -22.35 -44.12
N SER A 7 -29.58 -21.38 -43.21
CA SER A 7 -29.45 -19.93 -43.43
C SER A 7 -28.00 -19.45 -43.35
N VAL A 8 -27.72 -18.42 -44.15
CA VAL A 8 -26.50 -17.62 -44.22
C VAL A 8 -26.29 -16.83 -42.92
N VAL A 9 -25.06 -16.89 -42.42
CA VAL A 9 -24.50 -16.17 -41.28
C VAL A 9 -24.56 -14.66 -41.51
N LYS A 10 -25.23 -13.92 -40.62
CA LYS A 10 -25.02 -12.47 -40.42
C LYS A 10 -24.39 -12.28 -39.04
N ILE A 11 -23.12 -11.90 -39.04
CA ILE A 11 -22.39 -11.44 -37.84
C ILE A 11 -22.88 -10.01 -37.56
N LEU A 12 -23.57 -9.82 -36.43
CA LEU A 12 -23.86 -8.52 -35.87
C LEU A 12 -22.79 -8.26 -34.79
N LEU A 13 -21.91 -7.28 -35.00
CA LEU A 13 -21.07 -6.73 -33.94
C LEU A 13 -21.96 -5.94 -32.99
N ALA A 14 -22.23 -6.48 -31.80
CA ALA A 14 -22.72 -5.72 -30.67
C ALA A 14 -21.54 -5.38 -29.77
N VAL A 15 -21.02 -4.16 -29.90
CA VAL A 15 -20.12 -3.55 -28.91
C VAL A 15 -20.97 -3.21 -27.70
N ILE A 16 -20.92 -4.06 -26.67
CA ILE A 16 -21.51 -3.75 -25.37
C ILE A 16 -20.41 -3.15 -24.51
N PHE A 17 -20.49 -1.83 -24.30
CA PHE A 17 -19.77 -1.15 -23.23
C PHE A 17 -20.24 -1.71 -21.89
N SER A 18 -19.43 -2.59 -21.29
CA SER A 18 -19.61 -2.97 -19.88
C SER A 18 -19.01 -1.85 -19.02
N THR A 19 -19.90 -1.05 -18.45
CA THR A 19 -19.57 -0.05 -17.43
C THR A 19 -19.11 -0.75 -16.15
N ALA A 20 -17.81 -0.94 -15.99
CA ALA A 20 -17.21 -1.31 -14.72
C ALA A 20 -17.24 -0.08 -13.81
N VAL A 21 -18.04 -0.14 -12.73
CA VAL A 21 -18.09 0.88 -11.68
C VAL A 21 -16.76 0.83 -10.92
N ALA A 22 -15.84 1.72 -11.30
CA ALA A 22 -14.56 1.86 -10.63
C ALA A 22 -14.76 2.55 -9.28
N HIS A 23 -14.38 1.85 -8.22
CA HIS A 23 -14.35 2.37 -6.85
C HIS A 23 -13.36 3.52 -6.74
N ALA A 24 -13.89 4.70 -6.41
CA ALA A 24 -13.12 5.89 -6.07
C ALA A 24 -12.81 5.85 -4.58
N GLY A 25 -11.69 5.25 -4.21
CA GLY A 25 -11.12 5.20 -2.86
C GLY A 25 -9.75 4.58 -3.02
N ASP A 26 -8.71 5.35 -2.73
CA ASP A 26 -7.30 4.94 -2.76
C ASP A 26 -6.81 4.24 -4.03
N ARG A 27 -6.78 5.02 -5.12
CA ARG A 27 -5.72 4.83 -6.12
C ARG A 27 -4.40 5.23 -5.46
N ALA A 28 -3.69 4.24 -4.88
CA ALA A 28 -2.24 4.22 -5.07
C ALA A 28 -2.00 4.56 -6.54
N THR A 29 -1.19 5.59 -6.81
CA THR A 29 -0.90 6.12 -8.14
C THR A 29 -0.68 4.96 -9.12
N LYS A 30 -1.75 4.57 -9.83
CA LYS A 30 -1.66 3.58 -10.88
C LYS A 30 -0.77 4.24 -11.92
N ALA A 31 0.37 3.62 -12.22
CA ALA A 31 1.05 3.85 -13.48
C ALA A 31 -0.01 3.80 -14.58
N VAL A 32 -0.08 4.86 -15.37
CA VAL A 32 -1.03 4.99 -16.47
C VAL A 32 -0.75 3.83 -17.43
N ASP A 33 -1.72 2.93 -17.58
CA ASP A 33 -1.64 1.89 -18.60
C ASP A 33 -2.04 2.52 -19.95
N PRO A 34 -1.15 2.63 -20.96
CA PRO A 34 -1.39 3.46 -22.15
C PRO A 34 -2.47 2.93 -23.10
N THR A 35 -3.03 1.74 -22.85
CA THR A 35 -4.02 1.10 -23.74
C THR A 35 -5.47 1.25 -23.30
N SER A 36 -5.78 1.96 -22.21
CA SER A 36 -7.17 2.36 -21.92
C SER A 36 -7.46 3.76 -22.47
N ALA A 37 -7.70 3.84 -23.77
CA ALA A 37 -8.40 4.97 -24.38
C ALA A 37 -9.83 5.02 -23.80
N GLY A 38 -10.02 5.82 -22.77
CA GLY A 38 -11.29 6.00 -22.05
C GLY A 38 -11.09 6.25 -20.56
N ALA A 39 -10.48 7.39 -20.19
CA ALA A 39 -10.64 7.89 -18.83
C ALA A 39 -12.13 8.29 -18.64
N PRO A 40 -12.79 7.91 -17.53
CA PRO A 40 -14.08 8.49 -17.19
C PRO A 40 -13.91 10.02 -17.02
N PRO A 41 -14.86 10.85 -17.50
CA PRO A 41 -14.85 12.27 -17.24
C PRO A 41 -15.12 12.55 -15.75
N ASP A 42 -14.45 13.58 -15.22
CA ASP A 42 -14.78 14.34 -14.00
C ASP A 42 -14.65 13.64 -12.63
N SER A 43 -13.40 13.45 -12.16
CA SER A 43 -13.10 12.97 -10.79
C SER A 43 -12.38 13.97 -9.88
N TRP A 44 -12.37 15.24 -10.24
CA TRP A 44 -11.59 16.30 -9.59
C TRP A 44 -12.51 17.38 -9.04
N LEU A 45 -12.28 17.84 -7.81
CA LEU A 45 -13.09 18.87 -7.16
C LEU A 45 -12.98 20.23 -7.84
N LEU A 46 -11.86 20.52 -8.50
CA LEU A 46 -11.68 21.76 -9.27
C LEU A 46 -12.07 21.60 -10.75
N GLY A 47 -12.62 20.44 -11.13
CA GLY A 47 -12.98 20.12 -12.50
C GLY A 47 -11.77 20.16 -13.45
N ASP A 48 -12.00 20.63 -14.68
CA ASP A 48 -10.99 20.70 -15.74
C ASP A 48 -10.42 22.10 -15.99
N TRP A 49 -10.70 23.05 -15.09
CA TRP A 49 -10.27 24.46 -15.19
C TRP A 49 -10.73 25.17 -16.47
N GLY A 50 -11.97 24.89 -16.92
CA GLY A 50 -12.49 25.48 -18.16
C GLY A 50 -11.85 24.87 -19.41
N GLY A 51 -11.48 23.59 -19.35
CA GLY A 51 -10.83 22.84 -20.42
C GLY A 51 -9.30 22.86 -20.40
N GLU A 52 -8.66 23.67 -19.56
CA GLU A 52 -7.20 23.80 -19.52
C GLU A 52 -6.51 22.53 -18.99
N ARG A 53 -7.06 21.90 -17.94
CA ARG A 53 -6.55 20.61 -17.44
C ARG A 53 -6.62 19.55 -18.53
N THR A 54 -7.76 19.47 -19.21
CA THR A 54 -7.99 18.54 -20.34
C THR A 54 -7.04 18.84 -21.51
N ARG A 55 -6.71 20.11 -21.76
CA ARG A 55 -5.73 20.52 -22.77
C ARG A 55 -4.32 20.02 -22.41
N LEU A 56 -3.88 20.27 -21.17
CA LEU A 56 -2.58 19.82 -20.66
C LEU A 56 -2.47 18.28 -20.67
N GLN A 57 -3.50 17.58 -20.23
CA GLN A 57 -3.53 16.11 -20.24
C GLN A 57 -3.42 15.57 -21.68
N ARG A 58 -4.10 16.19 -22.66
CA ARG A 58 -3.95 15.83 -24.08
C ARG A 58 -2.56 16.10 -24.63
N MET A 59 -1.86 17.12 -24.12
CA MET A 59 -0.45 17.38 -24.45
C MET A 59 0.51 16.39 -23.79
N GLY A 60 0.03 15.55 -22.87
CA GLY A 60 0.87 14.60 -22.13
C GLY A 60 1.33 15.11 -20.77
N ILE A 61 0.65 16.09 -20.17
CA ILE A 61 0.94 16.59 -18.82
C ILE A 61 -0.29 16.36 -17.94
N ASP A 62 -0.23 15.39 -17.04
CA ASP A 62 -1.30 15.08 -16.11
C ASP A 62 -0.93 15.55 -14.70
N PHE A 63 -1.67 16.53 -14.18
CA PHE A 63 -1.48 17.04 -12.82
C PHE A 63 -2.38 16.29 -11.85
N GLN A 64 -1.85 15.94 -10.68
CA GLN A 64 -2.60 15.33 -9.60
C GLN A 64 -2.41 16.14 -8.31
N PHE A 65 -3.50 16.55 -7.67
CA PHE A 65 -3.46 17.13 -6.33
C PHE A 65 -4.45 16.40 -5.44
N GLY A 66 -3.95 15.73 -4.42
CA GLY A 66 -4.70 14.90 -3.50
C GLY A 66 -4.48 15.32 -2.07
N TYR A 67 -5.48 15.04 -1.24
CA TYR A 67 -5.46 15.25 0.19
C TYR A 67 -6.13 14.07 0.89
N THR A 68 -5.47 13.56 1.93
CA THR A 68 -6.00 12.53 2.82
C THR A 68 -5.85 12.99 4.24
N SER A 69 -6.88 12.86 5.07
CA SER A 69 -6.78 13.12 6.50
C SER A 69 -7.44 12.05 7.33
N GLU A 70 -6.91 11.81 8.51
CA GLU A 70 -7.36 10.79 9.45
C GLU A 70 -7.48 11.40 10.85
N ILE A 71 -8.70 11.43 11.36
CA ILE A 71 -9.00 11.75 12.76
C ILE A 71 -9.15 10.42 13.51
N ALA A 72 -8.64 10.35 14.74
CA ALA A 72 -8.80 9.21 15.61
C ALA A 72 -9.05 9.67 17.06
N TYR A 73 -10.02 9.06 17.72
CA TYR A 73 -10.32 9.24 19.15
C TYR A 73 -10.41 7.88 19.85
N ASN A 74 -9.74 7.70 20.99
CA ASN A 74 -9.79 6.46 21.77
C ASN A 74 -10.74 6.58 22.98
N PRO A 75 -12.00 6.10 22.91
CA PRO A 75 -12.87 6.01 24.08
C PRO A 75 -12.46 4.92 25.08
N ALA A 76 -11.60 3.97 24.69
CA ALA A 76 -11.10 2.91 25.54
C ALA A 76 -9.68 2.50 25.12
N GLY A 77 -8.88 2.07 26.10
CA GLY A 77 -7.47 1.73 25.94
C GLY A 77 -6.56 2.96 25.90
N GLY A 78 -5.25 2.75 26.08
CA GLY A 78 -4.28 3.83 26.27
C GLY A 78 -4.26 4.40 27.70
N ILE A 79 -3.34 5.34 27.92
CA ILE A 79 -3.15 6.02 29.22
C ILE A 79 -4.00 7.28 29.37
N GLU A 80 -4.46 7.86 28.26
CA GLU A 80 -5.39 8.99 28.21
C GLU A 80 -6.40 8.81 27.08
N HIS A 81 -7.63 9.31 27.25
CA HIS A 81 -8.62 9.38 26.17
C HIS A 81 -8.50 10.72 25.46
N THR A 82 -8.12 10.69 24.19
CA THR A 82 -7.73 11.91 23.48
C THR A 82 -8.02 11.79 21.99
N THR A 83 -8.09 12.92 21.30
CA THR A 83 -8.28 12.96 19.85
C THR A 83 -7.00 13.44 19.19
N ARG A 84 -6.60 12.77 18.11
CA ARG A 84 -5.51 13.22 17.23
C ARG A 84 -5.95 13.24 15.78
N TYR A 85 -5.20 14.02 15.02
CA TYR A 85 -5.41 14.28 13.61
C TYR A 85 -4.08 14.17 12.91
N ALA A 86 -4.05 13.50 11.76
CA ALA A 86 -2.92 13.45 10.85
C ALA A 86 -3.41 13.57 9.41
N ASP A 87 -2.59 14.11 8.52
CA ASP A 87 -2.94 14.27 7.11
C ASP A 87 -1.76 14.07 6.16
N GLN A 88 -2.09 14.06 4.88
CA GLN A 88 -1.16 14.09 3.78
C GLN A 88 -1.73 14.88 2.60
N TYR A 89 -0.96 15.84 2.12
CA TYR A 89 -1.10 16.40 0.78
C TYR A 89 -0.19 15.66 -0.18
N ALA A 90 -0.65 15.42 -1.41
CA ALA A 90 0.14 14.86 -2.49
C ALA A 90 -0.02 15.73 -3.74
N ALA A 91 1.09 16.26 -4.26
CA ALA A 91 1.14 17.03 -5.50
C ALA A 91 2.04 16.29 -6.49
N GLY A 92 1.46 15.85 -7.60
CA GLY A 92 2.13 15.05 -8.62
C GLY A 92 1.94 15.62 -10.02
N VAL A 93 2.88 15.26 -10.89
CA VAL A 93 2.75 15.43 -12.33
C VAL A 93 3.31 14.20 -13.05
N THR A 94 2.52 13.66 -13.96
CA THR A 94 2.94 12.63 -14.92
C THR A 94 3.15 13.27 -16.28
N PHE A 95 4.29 13.00 -16.88
CA PHE A 95 4.63 13.40 -18.25
C PHE A 95 4.57 12.19 -19.17
N ASP A 96 3.70 12.21 -20.18
CA ASP A 96 3.68 11.28 -21.31
C ASP A 96 4.75 11.74 -22.32
N LEU A 97 5.88 11.03 -22.33
CA LEU A 97 7.05 11.41 -23.12
C LEU A 97 6.90 11.04 -24.60
N ASP A 98 5.94 10.19 -24.95
CA ASP A 98 5.59 9.92 -26.35
C ASP A 98 4.96 11.18 -26.96
N ARG A 99 3.99 11.79 -26.25
CA ARG A 99 3.37 13.04 -26.70
C ARG A 99 4.29 14.24 -26.63
N LEU A 100 5.13 14.32 -25.60
CA LEU A 100 5.96 15.51 -25.35
C LEU A 100 7.27 15.51 -26.14
N LEU A 101 7.92 14.34 -26.25
CA LEU A 101 9.29 14.21 -26.77
C LEU A 101 9.41 13.15 -27.87
N GLY A 102 8.33 12.43 -28.22
CA GLY A 102 8.35 11.35 -29.20
C GLY A 102 9.06 10.09 -28.72
N ILE A 103 9.18 9.89 -27.39
CA ILE A 103 9.77 8.68 -26.81
C ILE A 103 8.65 7.65 -26.62
N PRO A 104 8.58 6.58 -27.43
CA PRO A 104 7.42 5.70 -27.45
C PRO A 104 7.22 4.99 -26.11
N SER A 105 5.96 4.96 -25.64
CA SER A 105 5.53 4.26 -24.43
C SER A 105 6.37 4.58 -23.18
N ALA A 106 6.82 5.83 -23.07
CA ALA A 106 7.62 6.31 -21.95
C ALA A 106 6.89 7.39 -21.15
N GLN A 107 7.12 7.39 -19.84
CA GLN A 107 6.54 8.35 -18.91
C GLN A 107 7.57 8.76 -17.86
N PHE A 108 7.38 9.96 -17.33
CA PHE A 108 8.16 10.48 -16.19
C PHE A 108 7.21 10.98 -15.11
N GLN A 109 7.45 10.60 -13.85
CA GLN A 109 6.64 11.00 -12.71
C GLN A 109 7.47 11.83 -11.74
N VAL A 110 6.86 12.91 -11.23
CA VAL A 110 7.34 13.61 -10.04
C VAL A 110 6.19 13.76 -9.06
N THR A 111 6.36 13.31 -7.82
CA THR A 111 5.38 13.48 -6.75
C THR A 111 6.06 13.99 -5.48
N LEU A 112 5.54 15.10 -4.95
CA LEU A 112 5.85 15.59 -3.61
C LEU A 112 4.69 15.27 -2.68
N THR A 113 4.98 14.86 -1.46
CA THR A 113 3.96 14.74 -0.41
C THR A 113 4.34 15.51 0.83
N GLN A 114 3.36 16.07 1.52
CA GLN A 114 3.54 16.67 2.83
C GLN A 114 2.65 15.95 3.82
N ARG A 115 3.23 15.40 4.91
CA ARG A 115 2.46 14.87 6.04
C ARG A 115 2.47 15.84 7.21
N LEU A 116 1.34 16.05 7.88
CA LEU A 116 1.24 16.87 9.10
C LEU A 116 0.45 16.13 10.19
N GLY A 117 0.46 16.70 11.39
CA GLY A 117 -0.34 16.24 12.51
C GLY A 117 0.37 15.26 13.44
N ARG A 118 -0.43 14.60 14.29
CA ARG A 118 -0.01 13.81 15.46
C ARG A 118 -0.59 12.40 15.43
N ASN A 119 0.07 11.48 16.11
CA ASN A 119 -0.29 10.06 16.15
C ASN A 119 -1.01 9.71 17.45
N LEU A 120 -2.25 9.23 17.36
CA LEU A 120 -2.98 8.74 18.52
C LEU A 120 -2.26 7.56 19.21
N SER A 121 -1.72 6.61 18.45
CA SER A 121 -1.03 5.42 19.00
C SER A 121 0.11 5.79 19.94
N ALA A 122 0.90 6.79 19.56
CA ALA A 122 2.03 7.26 20.37
C ALA A 122 1.58 8.19 21.50
N ASP A 123 0.73 9.18 21.22
CA ASP A 123 0.38 10.21 22.20
C ASP A 123 -0.51 9.71 23.34
N ALA A 124 -1.37 8.70 23.07
CA ALA A 124 -2.19 8.06 24.09
C ALA A 124 -1.55 6.76 24.62
N GLU A 125 -0.32 6.44 24.19
CA GLU A 125 0.39 5.19 24.49
C GLU A 125 -0.51 3.96 24.36
N LEU A 126 -1.17 3.81 23.21
CA LEU A 126 -2.11 2.72 22.96
C LEU A 126 -1.45 1.33 23.02
N GLY A 127 -0.11 1.28 22.91
CA GLY A 127 0.67 0.05 22.92
C GLY A 127 0.54 -0.77 21.64
N THR A 128 -0.09 -0.25 20.59
CA THR A 128 -0.41 -1.00 19.37
C THR A 128 0.82 -1.29 18.52
N LEU A 129 0.91 -2.48 17.92
CA LEU A 129 1.97 -2.85 16.97
C LEU A 129 1.81 -2.15 15.62
N GLN A 130 0.57 -1.88 15.22
CA GLN A 130 0.24 -1.12 14.02
C GLN A 130 -0.45 0.18 14.38
N GLN A 131 -0.28 1.18 13.52
CA GLN A 131 -0.84 2.51 13.75
C GLN A 131 -2.35 2.53 13.46
N VAL A 132 -3.10 3.25 14.30
CA VAL A 132 -4.55 3.49 14.09
C VAL A 132 -4.84 4.63 13.09
N GLN A 133 -3.79 5.30 12.64
CA GLN A 133 -3.77 6.31 11.57
C GLN A 133 -2.59 6.01 10.64
N GLU A 134 -2.83 5.31 9.52
CA GLU A 134 -1.79 4.97 8.54
C GLU A 134 -1.09 6.21 7.93
N VAL A 135 -1.83 7.31 7.82
CA VAL A 135 -1.33 8.52 7.17
C VAL A 135 -0.25 9.21 8.02
N TYR A 136 -0.14 8.89 9.31
CA TYR A 136 0.93 9.40 10.16
C TYR A 136 2.25 8.66 9.91
N GLY A 137 3.35 9.41 9.90
CA GLY A 137 4.68 8.86 10.08
C GLY A 137 5.71 9.44 9.13
N ARG A 138 6.93 8.92 9.22
CA ARG A 138 8.06 9.29 8.34
C ARG A 138 8.40 10.79 8.42
N GLY A 139 8.25 11.41 9.58
CA GLY A 139 8.83 12.72 9.91
C GLY A 139 7.91 13.93 9.78
N GLN A 140 6.63 13.77 9.41
CA GLN A 140 5.64 14.87 9.36
C GLN A 140 6.15 16.12 8.62
N THR A 141 6.55 15.91 7.36
CA THR A 141 7.27 16.90 6.55
C THR A 141 7.02 16.71 5.05
N ILE A 142 7.63 17.55 4.21
CA ILE A 142 7.57 17.45 2.75
C ILE A 142 8.63 16.48 2.24
N ARG A 143 8.28 15.60 1.31
CA ARG A 143 9.18 14.60 0.73
C ARG A 143 8.99 14.46 -0.77
N LEU A 144 10.07 14.17 -1.47
CA LEU A 144 10.06 13.63 -2.82
C LEU A 144 9.69 12.15 -2.75
N THR A 145 8.45 11.87 -3.11
CA THR A 145 7.82 10.56 -2.94
C THR A 145 7.90 9.74 -4.22
N GLU A 146 7.92 10.39 -5.37
CA GLU A 146 8.19 9.74 -6.65
C GLU A 146 9.04 10.66 -7.52
N PHE A 147 10.04 10.09 -8.18
CA PHE A 147 10.84 10.74 -9.21
C PHE A 147 11.40 9.65 -10.10
N TRP A 148 10.66 9.23 -11.12
CA TRP A 148 11.05 8.05 -11.88
C TRP A 148 10.69 8.17 -13.36
N PHE A 149 11.49 7.48 -14.17
CA PHE A 149 11.25 7.21 -15.58
C PHE A 149 10.78 5.76 -15.72
N ASP A 150 9.79 5.52 -16.57
CA ASP A 150 9.23 4.20 -16.86
C ASP A 150 8.99 4.11 -18.37
N GLN A 151 9.45 3.03 -18.99
CA GLN A 151 9.28 2.80 -20.42
C GLN A 151 8.96 1.35 -20.71
N LYS A 152 7.97 1.15 -21.59
CA LYS A 152 7.62 -0.15 -22.13
C LYS A 152 8.33 -0.41 -23.45
N TYR A 153 8.81 -1.65 -23.61
CA TYR A 153 9.52 -2.16 -24.77
C TYR A 153 8.87 -3.42 -25.29
N ALA A 154 9.20 -3.80 -26.54
CA ALA A 154 8.70 -5.02 -27.18
C ALA A 154 7.17 -5.16 -27.09
N ASP A 155 6.46 -4.12 -27.55
CA ASP A 155 5.00 -4.04 -27.55
C ASP A 155 4.35 -4.27 -26.17
N GLY A 156 5.00 -3.79 -25.11
CA GLY A 156 4.51 -3.91 -23.74
C GLY A 156 4.94 -5.17 -23.00
N LEU A 157 5.74 -6.04 -23.64
CA LEU A 157 6.25 -7.24 -23.00
C LEU A 157 7.17 -6.91 -21.82
N ILE A 158 8.02 -5.88 -21.95
CA ILE A 158 9.00 -5.49 -20.93
C ILE A 158 8.68 -4.07 -20.49
N ASP A 159 8.53 -3.86 -19.20
CA ASP A 159 8.30 -2.57 -18.57
C ASP A 159 9.44 -2.30 -17.58
N TRP A 160 10.30 -1.34 -17.93
CA TRP A 160 11.47 -0.95 -17.14
C TRP A 160 11.26 0.41 -16.50
N LYS A 161 11.45 0.47 -15.18
CA LYS A 161 11.32 1.66 -14.36
C LYS A 161 12.61 1.92 -13.59
N ILE A 162 13.00 3.18 -13.46
CA ILE A 162 14.19 3.61 -12.71
C ILE A 162 13.99 5.00 -12.12
N GLY A 163 14.43 5.21 -10.88
CA GLY A 163 14.28 6.52 -10.23
C GLY A 163 14.28 6.45 -8.71
N ARG A 164 13.80 7.51 -8.07
CA ARG A 164 13.33 7.50 -6.69
C ARG A 164 11.93 6.87 -6.67
N MET A 165 11.84 5.67 -6.12
CA MET A 165 10.64 4.83 -6.12
C MET A 165 10.29 4.39 -4.70
N THR A 166 9.01 4.18 -4.43
CA THR A 166 8.55 3.54 -3.18
C THR A 166 8.48 2.03 -3.39
N PHE A 167 8.62 1.23 -2.33
CA PHE A 167 8.48 -0.23 -2.45
C PHE A 167 7.04 -0.62 -2.85
N GLY A 168 6.05 -0.14 -2.10
CA GLY A 168 4.63 -0.43 -2.31
C GLY A 168 4.01 0.12 -3.60
N GLY A 169 4.74 0.97 -4.34
CA GLY A 169 4.34 1.42 -5.67
C GLY A 169 4.43 0.33 -6.74
N ASP A 170 5.24 -0.71 -6.50
CA ASP A 170 5.46 -1.78 -7.47
C ASP A 170 5.27 -3.18 -6.85
N PHE A 171 5.76 -3.42 -5.62
CA PHE A 171 5.76 -4.73 -4.96
C PHE A 171 4.81 -4.78 -3.76
N ALA A 172 4.15 -5.92 -3.55
CA ALA A 172 3.14 -6.12 -2.50
C ALA A 172 2.04 -5.04 -2.50
N SER A 173 1.81 -4.40 -3.64
CA SER A 173 0.92 -3.24 -3.74
C SER A 173 -0.53 -3.64 -3.43
N PHE A 174 -1.15 -2.90 -2.53
CA PHE A 174 -2.52 -3.11 -2.06
C PHE A 174 -3.20 -1.76 -1.79
N SER A 175 -4.53 -1.72 -1.74
CA SER A 175 -5.25 -0.47 -1.45
C SER A 175 -5.01 0.00 -0.01
N CYS A 176 -5.39 1.23 0.28
CA CYS A 176 -5.24 1.84 1.60
C CYS A 176 -6.56 2.42 2.11
N ASP A 177 -7.67 1.75 1.79
CA ASP A 177 -9.01 2.24 2.11
C ASP A 177 -9.27 2.35 3.62
N PHE A 178 -8.77 1.38 4.37
CA PHE A 178 -8.84 1.36 5.82
C PHE A 178 -7.91 2.41 6.44
N GLN A 179 -8.27 2.89 7.63
CA GLN A 179 -7.48 3.86 8.39
C GLN A 179 -6.38 3.16 9.23
N ASN A 180 -6.61 1.93 9.68
CA ASN A 180 -5.64 1.14 10.41
C ASN A 180 -4.56 0.58 9.47
N LEU A 181 -3.30 0.75 9.86
CA LEU A 181 -2.15 0.36 9.05
C LEU A 181 -2.08 -1.15 8.76
N THR A 182 -2.69 -2.00 9.59
CA THR A 182 -2.80 -3.45 9.35
C THR A 182 -3.47 -3.79 8.01
N PHE A 183 -4.34 -2.90 7.53
CA PHE A 183 -5.19 -3.10 6.35
C PHE A 183 -4.85 -2.16 5.19
N CYS A 184 -3.74 -1.43 5.28
CA CYS A 184 -3.34 -0.45 4.30
C CYS A 184 -1.96 -0.75 3.68
N GLY A 185 -1.91 -0.68 2.35
CA GLY A 185 -0.68 -0.64 1.59
C GLY A 185 0.14 -1.93 1.63
N ALA A 186 1.43 -1.81 1.30
CA ALA A 186 2.33 -2.94 1.18
C ALA A 186 2.81 -3.44 2.55
N ASN A 187 2.26 -4.57 2.99
CA ASN A 187 2.51 -5.14 4.31
C ASN A 187 3.98 -5.49 4.66
N PRO A 188 4.92 -5.76 3.72
CA PRO A 188 6.34 -5.88 4.08
C PRO A 188 6.88 -4.62 4.75
N GLY A 189 6.60 -3.43 4.20
CA GLY A 189 7.06 -2.17 4.79
C GLY A 189 6.38 -1.80 6.11
N ASN A 190 5.31 -2.51 6.50
CA ASN A 190 4.62 -2.31 7.77
C ASN A 190 5.27 -3.11 8.92
N ILE A 191 5.84 -4.29 8.63
CA ILE A 191 6.50 -5.13 9.65
C ILE A 191 8.02 -4.96 9.70
N VAL A 192 8.64 -4.57 8.58
CA VAL A 192 10.10 -4.35 8.47
C VAL A 192 10.42 -2.97 7.90
N GLY A 193 9.68 -1.98 8.40
CA GLY A 193 9.74 -0.57 7.98
C GLY A 193 11.06 0.14 8.27
N ASN A 194 12.05 -0.53 8.87
CA ASN A 194 13.41 -0.05 9.10
C ASN A 194 14.32 -0.23 7.86
N TYR A 195 14.00 -1.13 6.93
CA TYR A 195 14.75 -1.30 5.68
C TYR A 195 13.90 -1.45 4.41
N ILE A 196 12.58 -1.71 4.52
CA ILE A 196 11.63 -1.60 3.41
C ILE A 196 10.83 -0.31 3.57
N TYR A 197 10.95 0.61 2.61
CA TYR A 197 10.28 1.90 2.70
C TYR A 197 9.13 2.01 1.69
N ASN A 198 7.92 2.06 2.25
CA ASN A 198 6.70 2.40 1.52
C ASN A 198 6.58 3.92 1.32
N TRP A 199 5.58 4.31 0.55
CA TRP A 199 5.09 5.68 0.49
C TRP A 199 4.95 6.26 1.92
N PRO A 200 5.42 7.49 2.18
CA PRO A 200 5.93 8.50 1.24
C PRO A 200 7.46 8.48 1.04
N ILE A 201 8.17 7.48 1.55
CA ILE A 201 9.62 7.41 1.39
C ILE A 201 9.94 6.78 0.04
N SER A 202 10.73 7.48 -0.76
CA SER A 202 11.32 6.91 -1.97
C SER A 202 12.78 6.53 -1.75
N GLN A 203 13.28 5.61 -2.57
CA GLN A 203 14.65 5.09 -2.61
C GLN A 203 15.13 5.09 -4.07
N TRP A 204 16.42 5.30 -4.34
CA TRP A 204 16.92 5.02 -5.68
C TRP A 204 16.75 3.54 -5.98
N ALA A 205 16.08 3.24 -7.08
CA ALA A 205 15.71 1.87 -7.42
C ALA A 205 15.53 1.71 -8.92
N THR A 206 15.54 0.45 -9.35
CA THR A 206 15.08 0.04 -10.68
C THR A 206 14.23 -1.21 -10.59
N ARG A 207 13.27 -1.35 -11.50
CA ARG A 207 12.35 -2.47 -11.60
C ARG A 207 12.20 -2.89 -13.05
N VAL A 208 12.22 -4.19 -13.30
CA VAL A 208 11.84 -4.78 -14.58
C VAL A 208 10.61 -5.64 -14.35
N LYS A 209 9.58 -5.44 -15.16
CA LYS A 209 8.35 -6.21 -15.18
C LYS A 209 8.18 -6.82 -16.56
N VAL A 210 7.88 -8.11 -16.60
CA VAL A 210 7.64 -8.86 -17.83
C VAL A 210 6.19 -9.31 -17.84
N ALA A 211 5.44 -8.89 -18.86
CA ALA A 211 4.06 -9.28 -19.06
C ALA A 211 3.98 -10.76 -19.48
N LEU A 212 3.07 -11.50 -18.85
CA LEU A 212 2.79 -12.91 -19.15
C LEU A 212 1.39 -12.98 -19.76
N SER A 213 1.33 -13.14 -21.09
CA SER A 213 0.08 -13.10 -21.85
C SER A 213 -0.98 -14.06 -21.28
N GLY A 214 -2.19 -13.55 -21.03
CA GLY A 214 -3.29 -14.33 -20.44
C GLY A 214 -3.14 -14.70 -18.96
N PHE A 215 -2.04 -14.33 -18.32
CA PHE A 215 -1.76 -14.64 -16.91
C PHE A 215 -1.63 -13.37 -16.07
N GLY A 216 -0.66 -12.51 -16.35
CA GLY A 216 -0.34 -11.36 -15.52
C GLY A 216 1.09 -10.90 -15.74
N TYR A 217 1.95 -10.97 -14.74
CA TYR A 217 3.35 -10.54 -14.86
C TYR A 217 4.28 -11.27 -13.89
N ILE A 218 5.57 -11.24 -14.20
CA ILE A 218 6.65 -11.43 -13.23
C ILE A 218 7.48 -10.15 -13.17
N GLN A 219 7.96 -9.78 -11.99
CA GLN A 219 8.81 -8.60 -11.83
C GLN A 219 9.88 -8.79 -10.78
N ALA A 220 10.98 -8.06 -10.96
CA ALA A 220 12.07 -7.99 -10.00
C ALA A 220 12.59 -6.55 -9.92
N GLY A 221 13.10 -6.18 -8.75
CA GLY A 221 13.63 -4.85 -8.50
C GLY A 221 14.93 -4.88 -7.71
N VAL A 222 15.60 -3.73 -7.68
CA VAL A 222 16.75 -3.47 -6.82
C VAL A 222 16.58 -2.07 -6.25
N TYR A 223 16.53 -1.97 -4.93
CA TYR A 223 16.36 -0.71 -4.19
C TYR A 223 17.61 -0.46 -3.34
N ASP A 224 18.08 0.77 -3.35
CA ASP A 224 19.17 1.22 -2.47
C ASP A 224 18.73 1.20 -1.00
N VAL A 225 19.47 0.50 -0.14
CA VAL A 225 19.19 0.46 1.30
C VAL A 225 20.07 1.49 2.00
N ASN A 226 19.45 2.60 2.38
CA ASN A 226 20.14 3.70 3.04
C ASN A 226 19.19 4.40 4.03
N THR A 227 19.55 4.42 5.31
CA THR A 227 18.72 5.02 6.37
C THR A 227 18.60 6.54 6.25
N LYS A 228 19.49 7.20 5.48
CA LYS A 228 19.39 8.64 5.20
C LYS A 228 18.11 9.02 4.47
N TYR A 229 17.47 8.08 3.75
CA TYR A 229 16.15 8.32 3.16
C TYR A 229 15.05 8.61 4.20
N LEU A 230 15.21 8.16 5.44
CA LEU A 230 14.30 8.47 6.54
C LEU A 230 14.54 9.86 7.13
N GLY A 231 15.73 10.43 6.90
CA GLY A 231 16.10 11.77 7.33
C GLY A 231 15.23 12.85 6.69
N VAL A 232 15.38 14.07 7.20
CA VAL A 232 14.67 15.26 6.71
C VAL A 232 15.56 16.23 5.94
N ASP A 233 16.84 15.91 5.82
CA ASP A 233 17.82 16.65 5.03
C ASP A 233 17.69 16.26 3.55
N ASP A 234 17.69 17.24 2.65
CA ASP A 234 17.58 17.07 1.19
C ASP A 234 16.39 16.21 0.70
N GLN A 235 15.40 15.99 1.55
CA GLN A 235 14.29 15.05 1.33
C GLN A 235 13.35 15.42 0.18
N VAL A 236 13.44 16.63 -0.37
CA VAL A 236 12.64 17.11 -1.53
C VAL A 236 13.40 17.01 -2.85
N LEU A 237 14.67 16.58 -2.83
CA LEU A 237 15.53 16.49 -3.99
C LEU A 237 15.84 15.01 -4.32
N PRO A 238 16.10 14.67 -5.60
CA PRO A 238 16.49 13.32 -6.00
C PRO A 238 17.97 13.07 -5.70
N VAL A 239 18.40 13.22 -4.44
CA VAL A 239 19.82 13.09 -4.06
C VAL A 239 20.23 11.62 -4.01
N TYR A 240 21.45 11.34 -4.47
CA TYR A 240 22.15 10.09 -4.18
C TYR A 240 22.87 10.24 -2.84
N PHE A 241 22.38 9.53 -1.82
CA PHE A 241 23.02 9.56 -0.51
C PHE A 241 24.20 8.58 -0.47
N SER A 242 25.34 9.03 0.05
CA SER A 242 26.44 8.13 0.41
C SER A 242 26.05 7.28 1.64
N GLY A 243 26.74 6.15 1.83
CA GLY A 243 26.57 5.30 3.01
C GLY A 243 25.47 4.24 2.90
N SER A 244 25.11 3.85 1.68
CA SER A 244 24.26 2.68 1.43
C SER A 244 24.85 1.44 2.07
N THR A 245 24.01 0.67 2.76
CA THR A 245 24.42 -0.53 3.49
C THR A 245 24.23 -1.81 2.68
N GLY A 246 23.49 -1.73 1.58
CA GLY A 246 23.21 -2.87 0.71
C GLY A 246 22.12 -2.56 -0.31
N ALA A 247 21.57 -3.61 -0.89
CA ALA A 247 20.48 -3.57 -1.84
C ALA A 247 19.34 -4.47 -1.38
N LEU A 248 18.11 -3.98 -1.50
CA LEU A 248 16.87 -4.73 -1.30
C LEU A 248 16.40 -5.23 -2.67
N ILE A 249 16.27 -6.55 -2.81
CA ILE A 249 15.97 -7.25 -4.06
C ILE A 249 14.63 -7.97 -3.89
N PRO A 250 13.50 -7.34 -4.27
CA PRO A 250 12.22 -8.02 -4.34
C PRO A 250 11.99 -8.73 -5.68
N VAL A 251 11.24 -9.83 -5.62
CA VAL A 251 10.70 -10.55 -6.78
C VAL A 251 9.23 -10.85 -6.53
N GLU A 252 8.39 -10.71 -7.55
CA GLU A 252 6.96 -10.95 -7.46
C GLU A 252 6.40 -11.58 -8.74
N LEU A 253 5.50 -12.54 -8.58
CA LEU A 253 4.62 -13.06 -9.62
C LEU A 253 3.20 -12.58 -9.33
N GLY A 254 2.61 -11.87 -10.29
CA GLY A 254 1.22 -11.44 -10.26
C GLY A 254 0.38 -12.21 -11.26
N TRP A 255 -0.68 -12.88 -10.79
CA TRP A 255 -1.73 -13.48 -11.60
C TRP A 255 -2.99 -12.61 -11.54
N LEU A 256 -3.53 -12.24 -12.71
CA LEU A 256 -4.68 -11.34 -12.85
C LEU A 256 -5.86 -12.05 -13.54
N PRO A 257 -6.47 -13.07 -12.91
CA PRO A 257 -7.55 -13.82 -13.52
C PRO A 257 -8.85 -13.02 -13.63
N LYS A 258 -9.74 -13.53 -14.47
CA LYS A 258 -11.17 -13.19 -14.47
C LYS A 258 -11.94 -14.47 -14.19
N LEU A 259 -12.67 -14.52 -13.07
CA LEU A 259 -13.34 -15.72 -12.58
C LEU A 259 -14.87 -15.63 -12.76
N GLY A 260 -15.51 -16.78 -13.00
CA GLY A 260 -16.95 -16.90 -13.19
C GLY A 260 -17.44 -16.38 -14.54
N ASP A 261 -18.74 -16.61 -14.82
CA ASP A 261 -19.37 -16.25 -16.09
C ASP A 261 -19.40 -14.73 -16.34
N GLU A 262 -19.42 -13.93 -15.26
CA GLU A 262 -19.38 -12.47 -15.31
C GLU A 262 -17.96 -11.91 -15.53
N GLY A 263 -16.92 -12.76 -15.55
CA GLY A 263 -15.53 -12.34 -15.76
C GLY A 263 -14.99 -11.44 -14.65
N LEU A 264 -15.30 -11.77 -13.40
CA LEU A 264 -14.98 -10.96 -12.23
C LEU A 264 -13.47 -10.89 -11.98
N PRO A 265 -12.86 -9.69 -11.90
CA PRO A 265 -11.41 -9.52 -11.80
C PRO A 265 -10.85 -10.01 -10.46
N GLY A 266 -9.70 -10.66 -10.54
CA GLY A 266 -8.84 -11.02 -9.41
C GLY A 266 -7.43 -10.46 -9.56
N SER A 267 -6.72 -10.36 -8.44
CA SER A 267 -5.31 -9.99 -8.36
C SER A 267 -4.64 -10.82 -7.28
N TYR A 268 -3.83 -11.78 -7.68
CA TYR A 268 -3.13 -12.70 -6.79
C TYR A 268 -1.62 -12.52 -6.96
N LYS A 269 -0.94 -12.15 -5.88
CA LYS A 269 0.49 -11.87 -5.88
C LYS A 269 1.17 -12.80 -4.90
N ILE A 270 2.28 -13.37 -5.32
CA ILE A 270 3.23 -14.04 -4.45
C ILE A 270 4.59 -13.39 -4.69
N GLY A 271 5.25 -13.00 -3.62
CA GLY A 271 6.54 -12.37 -3.72
C GLY A 271 7.40 -12.61 -2.50
N GLY A 272 8.64 -12.17 -2.62
CA GLY A 272 9.62 -12.21 -1.55
C GLY A 272 10.74 -11.24 -1.80
N TRP A 273 11.53 -11.00 -0.77
CA TRP A 273 12.64 -10.07 -0.85
C TRP A 273 13.88 -10.64 -0.16
N TYR A 274 15.03 -10.15 -0.60
CA TYR A 274 16.30 -10.32 0.08
C TYR A 274 17.01 -8.97 0.15
N ASP A 275 17.41 -8.55 1.35
CA ASP A 275 18.27 -7.39 1.56
C ASP A 275 19.68 -7.84 1.91
N THR A 276 20.67 -7.35 1.16
CA THR A 276 22.08 -7.74 1.28
C THR A 276 22.81 -7.10 2.47
N SER A 277 22.19 -6.13 3.14
CA SER A 277 22.78 -5.39 4.25
C SER A 277 23.09 -6.29 5.45
N SER A 278 24.00 -5.83 6.31
CA SER A 278 24.15 -6.35 7.67
C SER A 278 23.15 -5.69 8.62
N ALA A 279 22.68 -6.44 9.61
CA ALA A 279 21.85 -5.95 10.70
C ALA A 279 22.11 -6.75 11.97
N ASP A 280 21.82 -6.15 13.12
CA ASP A 280 21.89 -6.84 14.41
C ASP A 280 20.84 -7.94 14.52
N ASP A 281 21.20 -9.04 15.18
CA ASP A 281 20.23 -10.03 15.63
C ASP A 281 19.27 -9.40 16.63
N VAL A 282 17.99 -9.75 16.53
CA VAL A 282 16.92 -9.14 17.30
C VAL A 282 17.03 -9.39 18.82
N VAL A 283 17.68 -10.49 19.24
CA VAL A 283 17.86 -10.80 20.68
C VAL A 283 19.20 -11.40 21.08
N SER A 284 19.93 -12.04 20.15
CA SER A 284 21.15 -12.78 20.50
C SER A 284 22.40 -11.91 20.49
N ASP A 285 23.25 -12.07 21.50
CA ASP A 285 24.61 -11.53 21.55
C ASP A 285 25.60 -12.35 20.71
N VAL A 286 26.85 -11.88 20.63
CA VAL A 286 27.94 -12.53 19.90
C VAL A 286 28.21 -13.99 20.30
N ASN A 287 27.79 -14.42 21.49
CA ASN A 287 27.93 -15.79 21.99
C ASN A 287 26.64 -16.62 21.87
N GLY A 288 25.54 -16.02 21.43
CA GLY A 288 24.23 -16.66 21.26
C GLY A 288 23.30 -16.57 22.47
N ASN A 289 23.69 -15.86 23.54
CA ASN A 289 22.83 -15.61 24.69
C ASN A 289 21.95 -14.37 24.45
N PHE A 290 20.96 -14.09 25.31
CA PHE A 290 20.20 -12.85 25.18
C PHE A 290 21.05 -11.63 25.55
N PHE A 291 21.31 -10.73 24.58
CA PHE A 291 22.14 -9.53 24.82
C PHE A 291 21.54 -8.63 25.91
N ALA A 292 20.22 -8.68 26.09
CA ALA A 292 19.50 -7.92 27.10
C ALA A 292 19.77 -8.41 28.54
N LEU A 293 20.34 -9.61 28.71
CA LEU A 293 20.78 -10.17 30.00
C LEU A 293 22.30 -10.08 30.19
N THR A 294 23.07 -10.24 29.12
CA THR A 294 24.54 -10.28 29.21
C THR A 294 25.19 -8.90 29.09
N GLY A 295 24.52 -7.94 28.44
CA GLY A 295 25.08 -6.63 28.09
C GLY A 295 26.15 -6.68 26.99
N LEU A 296 26.40 -7.85 26.40
CA LEU A 296 27.33 -7.99 25.27
C LEU A 296 26.72 -7.44 23.98
N PRO A 297 27.54 -7.05 22.98
CA PRO A 297 27.03 -6.57 21.71
C PRO A 297 26.13 -7.60 21.00
N PRO A 298 25.11 -7.16 20.26
CA PRO A 298 24.29 -8.06 19.46
C PRO A 298 25.13 -8.76 18.39
N ARG A 299 24.73 -9.97 18.03
CA ARG A 299 25.34 -10.72 16.93
C ARG A 299 24.96 -10.08 15.61
N GLU A 300 25.95 -9.73 14.81
CA GLU A 300 25.70 -9.25 13.45
C GLU A 300 25.19 -10.40 12.55
N ARG A 301 24.14 -10.12 11.78
CA ARG A 301 23.53 -11.00 10.79
C ARG A 301 23.69 -10.37 9.41
N ARG A 302 24.17 -11.16 8.46
CA ARG A 302 24.16 -10.79 7.04
C ARG A 302 22.91 -11.35 6.37
N GLY A 303 22.26 -10.50 5.57
CA GLY A 303 21.11 -10.89 4.80
C GLY A 303 19.82 -10.87 5.63
N ARG A 304 18.84 -10.11 5.19
CA ARG A 304 17.46 -10.08 5.73
C ARG A 304 16.50 -10.52 4.64
N TYR A 305 15.44 -11.24 4.97
CA TYR A 305 14.55 -11.79 3.95
C TYR A 305 13.13 -11.97 4.45
N GLY A 306 12.22 -12.20 3.51
CA GLY A 306 10.85 -12.54 3.81
C GLY A 306 10.04 -12.80 2.55
N ALA A 307 8.77 -13.12 2.76
CA ALA A 307 7.85 -13.48 1.71
C ALA A 307 6.45 -12.95 2.02
N TYR A 308 5.66 -12.75 0.98
CA TYR A 308 4.28 -12.31 1.12
C TYR A 308 3.37 -12.94 0.06
N ILE A 309 2.09 -12.96 0.38
CA ILE A 309 1.00 -13.19 -0.55
C ILE A 309 -0.03 -12.07 -0.43
N ASN A 310 -0.59 -11.63 -1.55
CA ASN A 310 -1.74 -10.75 -1.59
C ASN A 310 -2.79 -11.37 -2.52
N PHE A 311 -4.00 -11.54 -2.03
CA PHE A 311 -5.11 -12.09 -2.78
C PHE A 311 -6.26 -11.10 -2.71
N GLN A 312 -6.79 -10.71 -3.86
CA GLN A 312 -8.00 -9.91 -3.96
C GLN A 312 -8.87 -10.49 -5.07
N GLN A 313 -10.14 -10.75 -4.79
CA GLN A 313 -11.09 -11.28 -5.77
C GLN A 313 -12.43 -10.61 -5.62
N GLN A 314 -12.97 -10.12 -6.73
CA GLN A 314 -14.37 -9.75 -6.82
C GLN A 314 -15.21 -11.04 -6.92
N VAL A 315 -16.07 -11.32 -5.95
CA VAL A 315 -16.86 -12.57 -5.89
C VAL A 315 -18.30 -12.38 -6.35
N THR A 316 -18.79 -11.15 -6.35
CA THR A 316 -20.01 -10.70 -7.04
C THR A 316 -19.79 -9.32 -7.62
N SER A 317 -20.73 -8.81 -8.42
CA SER A 317 -20.68 -7.43 -8.93
C SER A 317 -20.50 -6.34 -7.86
N ASN A 318 -20.85 -6.63 -6.60
CA ASN A 318 -20.78 -5.67 -5.49
C ASN A 318 -19.82 -6.08 -4.36
N LEU A 319 -19.37 -7.34 -4.29
CA LEU A 319 -18.57 -7.85 -3.18
C LEU A 319 -17.16 -8.23 -3.63
N SER A 320 -16.16 -7.68 -2.94
CA SER A 320 -14.76 -8.09 -3.06
C SER A 320 -14.24 -8.65 -1.74
N LEU A 321 -13.41 -9.69 -1.83
CA LEU A 321 -12.69 -10.28 -0.70
C LEU A 321 -11.20 -10.05 -0.86
N PHE A 322 -10.47 -9.94 0.25
CA PHE A 322 -9.01 -9.91 0.23
C PHE A 322 -8.37 -10.71 1.37
N LEU A 323 -7.13 -11.15 1.13
CA LEU A 323 -6.23 -11.75 2.09
C LEU A 323 -4.79 -11.30 1.78
N ASN A 324 -4.13 -10.70 2.75
CA ASN A 324 -2.73 -10.32 2.71
C ASN A 324 -2.00 -11.06 3.83
N ALA A 325 -0.88 -11.69 3.53
CA ALA A 325 -0.02 -12.29 4.54
C ALA A 325 1.44 -11.98 4.22
N VAL A 326 2.23 -11.71 5.25
CA VAL A 326 3.66 -11.43 5.14
C VAL A 326 4.39 -12.10 6.29
N VAL A 327 5.58 -12.62 5.98
CA VAL A 327 6.52 -13.18 6.95
C VAL A 327 7.90 -12.58 6.70
N ALA A 328 8.63 -12.26 7.76
CA ALA A 328 10.02 -11.80 7.75
C ALA A 328 10.91 -12.77 8.52
N ASP A 329 12.23 -12.69 8.32
CA ASP A 329 13.17 -13.53 9.04
C ASP A 329 13.13 -13.30 10.56
N ASP A 330 13.19 -14.39 11.31
CA ASP A 330 13.18 -14.39 12.78
C ASP A 330 14.52 -13.94 13.40
N ARG A 331 15.54 -13.70 12.57
CA ARG A 331 16.87 -13.32 13.02
C ARG A 331 16.95 -11.84 13.34
N THR A 332 16.29 -10.99 12.54
CA THR A 332 16.45 -9.53 12.59
C THR A 332 15.13 -8.77 12.75
N ALA A 333 13.99 -9.41 12.49
CA ALA A 333 12.69 -8.75 12.61
C ALA A 333 12.10 -8.89 14.04
N THR A 334 11.66 -7.77 14.62
CA THR A 334 10.91 -7.76 15.88
C THR A 334 9.50 -8.32 15.71
N THR A 335 8.88 -8.02 14.56
CA THR A 335 7.59 -8.55 14.13
C THR A 335 7.85 -9.50 12.97
N ASP A 336 7.58 -10.79 13.16
CA ASP A 336 7.93 -11.83 12.19
C ASP A 336 6.81 -12.10 11.17
N ARG A 337 5.55 -11.79 11.50
CA ARG A 337 4.43 -11.99 10.57
C ARG A 337 3.24 -11.07 10.80
N GLN A 338 2.53 -10.81 9.71
CA GLN A 338 1.23 -10.14 9.73
C GLN A 338 0.29 -10.81 8.71
N ILE A 339 -0.94 -11.07 9.11
CA ILE A 339 -2.01 -11.62 8.25
C ILE A 339 -3.22 -10.71 8.39
N ALA A 340 -3.80 -10.30 7.28
CA ALA A 340 -4.97 -9.43 7.23
C ALA A 340 -5.93 -9.92 6.16
N GLY A 341 -7.22 -9.98 6.46
CA GLY A 341 -8.24 -10.34 5.49
C GLY A 341 -9.52 -9.58 5.74
N GLY A 342 -10.32 -9.43 4.69
CA GLY A 342 -11.53 -8.64 4.80
C GLY A 342 -12.37 -8.67 3.54
N LEU A 343 -13.42 -7.85 3.59
CA LEU A 343 -14.36 -7.68 2.51
C LEU A 343 -14.71 -6.21 2.31
N ILE A 344 -15.07 -5.88 1.08
CA ILE A 344 -15.62 -4.58 0.70
C ILE A 344 -16.88 -4.84 -0.10
N TYR A 345 -18.01 -4.29 0.36
CA TYR A 345 -19.30 -4.37 -0.32
C TYR A 345 -19.73 -2.99 -0.83
N THR A 346 -20.09 -2.93 -2.10
CA THR A 346 -20.45 -1.71 -2.83
C THR A 346 -21.95 -1.57 -2.96
N GLY A 347 -22.47 -0.36 -2.83
CA GLY A 347 -23.85 -0.06 -3.19
C GLY A 347 -24.84 -0.74 -2.24
N LEU A 348 -24.50 -0.79 -0.94
CA LEU A 348 -25.36 -1.35 0.10
C LEU A 348 -26.77 -0.74 0.08
N PHE A 349 -26.87 0.56 -0.22
CA PHE A 349 -28.14 1.26 -0.38
C PHE A 349 -28.34 1.65 -1.85
N SER A 350 -29.53 1.39 -2.39
CA SER A 350 -29.89 1.77 -3.76
C SER A 350 -29.83 3.28 -4.01
N SER A 351 -30.06 4.10 -2.98
CA SER A 351 -29.91 5.55 -3.03
C SER A 351 -28.45 6.02 -3.11
N ARG A 352 -27.49 5.13 -2.81
CA ARG A 352 -26.06 5.39 -2.73
C ARG A 352 -25.25 4.28 -3.42
N PRO A 353 -25.45 4.04 -4.73
CA PRO A 353 -24.86 2.90 -5.44
C PRO A 353 -23.33 2.95 -5.57
N LYS A 354 -22.71 4.09 -5.25
CA LYS A 354 -21.26 4.30 -5.28
C LYS A 354 -20.61 4.28 -3.89
N ASP A 355 -21.38 4.21 -2.81
CA ASP A 355 -20.84 4.07 -1.45
C ASP A 355 -20.41 2.63 -1.20
N ASP A 356 -19.48 2.41 -0.26
CA ASP A 356 -19.02 1.06 0.09
C ASP A 356 -18.86 0.91 1.60
N ILE A 357 -19.02 -0.32 2.10
CA ILE A 357 -18.78 -0.73 3.48
C ILE A 357 -17.64 -1.74 3.48
N GLY A 358 -16.64 -1.54 4.33
CA GLY A 358 -15.49 -2.42 4.44
C GLY A 358 -15.37 -2.98 5.85
N PHE A 359 -15.09 -4.27 5.96
CA PHE A 359 -14.77 -4.92 7.22
C PHE A 359 -13.49 -5.74 7.06
N ALA A 360 -12.56 -5.59 7.99
CA ALA A 360 -11.32 -6.34 7.99
C ALA A 360 -10.94 -6.82 9.40
N VAL A 361 -10.24 -7.94 9.43
CA VAL A 361 -9.60 -8.52 10.61
C VAL A 361 -8.15 -8.86 10.27
N GLY A 362 -7.25 -8.61 11.19
CA GLY A 362 -5.84 -8.92 11.00
C GLY A 362 -5.14 -9.22 12.30
N THR A 363 -3.99 -9.87 12.19
CA THR A 363 -3.12 -10.16 13.30
C THR A 363 -1.68 -9.79 12.96
N THR A 364 -1.00 -9.21 13.93
CA THR A 364 0.43 -8.89 13.87
C THR A 364 1.10 -9.60 15.04
N HIS A 365 2.13 -10.39 14.77
CA HIS A 365 2.77 -11.24 15.76
C HIS A 365 4.19 -10.75 16.08
N VAL A 366 4.50 -10.64 17.36
CA VAL A 366 5.85 -10.38 17.84
C VAL A 366 6.66 -11.66 17.76
N ASN A 367 7.86 -11.59 17.22
CA ASN A 367 8.77 -12.72 17.06
C ASN A 367 8.95 -13.49 18.38
N ASN A 368 8.78 -14.82 18.36
CA ASN A 368 8.91 -15.67 19.55
C ASN A 368 10.25 -15.49 20.27
N ARG A 369 11.34 -15.22 19.54
CA ARG A 369 12.65 -14.99 20.15
C ARG A 369 12.67 -13.73 21.02
N VAL A 370 11.92 -12.70 20.62
CA VAL A 370 11.70 -11.48 21.41
C VAL A 370 10.85 -11.80 22.64
N ALA A 371 9.80 -12.62 22.47
CA ALA A 371 8.97 -13.08 23.57
C ALA A 371 9.76 -13.87 24.62
N ASP A 372 10.60 -14.81 24.19
CA ASP A 372 11.49 -15.60 25.06
C ASP A 372 12.50 -14.72 25.81
N ALA A 373 13.07 -13.72 25.13
CA ALA A 373 13.99 -12.79 25.75
C ALA A 373 13.30 -11.91 26.81
N GLN A 374 12.06 -11.48 26.58
CA GLN A 374 11.27 -10.74 27.57
C GLN A 374 10.88 -11.62 28.75
N ALA A 375 10.48 -12.87 28.52
CA ALA A 375 10.20 -13.84 29.57
C ALA A 375 11.42 -14.06 30.48
N ALA A 376 12.63 -14.18 29.88
CA ALA A 376 13.87 -14.34 30.63
C ALA A 376 14.30 -13.09 31.42
N GLN A 377 13.66 -11.94 31.18
CA GLN A 377 13.81 -10.70 31.93
C GLN A 377 12.68 -10.43 32.92
N ASP A 378 11.79 -11.40 33.15
CA ASP A 378 10.57 -11.25 33.96
C ASP A 378 9.67 -10.09 33.47
N ARG A 379 9.65 -9.85 32.15
CA ARG A 379 8.78 -8.85 31.49
C ARG A 379 7.52 -9.52 30.91
N PRO A 380 6.43 -8.76 30.69
CA PRO A 380 5.25 -9.25 29.97
C PRO A 380 5.63 -9.91 28.65
N VAL A 381 5.04 -11.06 28.33
CA VAL A 381 5.43 -11.88 27.18
C VAL A 381 4.53 -11.58 25.99
N PRO A 382 5.04 -10.97 24.90
CA PRO A 382 4.25 -10.64 23.74
C PRO A 382 3.95 -11.86 22.88
N GLY A 383 2.75 -11.89 22.31
CA GLY A 383 2.34 -12.82 21.26
C GLY A 383 1.76 -12.06 20.07
N SER A 384 0.46 -12.26 19.82
CA SER A 384 -0.27 -11.63 18.71
C SER A 384 -1.16 -10.49 19.18
N GLU A 385 -1.07 -9.37 18.48
CA GLU A 385 -2.11 -8.34 18.45
C GLU A 385 -3.15 -8.70 17.38
N TYR A 386 -4.43 -8.42 17.64
CA TYR A 386 -5.51 -8.58 16.65
C TYR A 386 -6.22 -7.25 16.44
N ALA A 387 -6.26 -6.80 15.19
CA ALA A 387 -6.95 -5.58 14.80
C ALA A 387 -8.22 -5.90 14.02
N PHE A 388 -9.24 -5.08 14.20
CA PHE A 388 -10.49 -5.11 13.46
C PHE A 388 -10.82 -3.69 13.02
N GLU A 389 -11.33 -3.51 11.81
CA GLU A 389 -11.86 -2.23 11.37
C GLU A 389 -13.14 -2.42 10.55
N LEU A 390 -14.15 -1.64 10.88
CA LEU A 390 -15.37 -1.47 10.09
C LEU A 390 -15.47 -0.02 9.66
N TYR A 391 -15.64 0.23 8.36
CA TYR A 391 -15.86 1.56 7.84
C TYR A 391 -17.09 1.62 6.93
N TYR A 392 -17.66 2.81 6.76
CA TYR A 392 -18.60 3.12 5.68
C TYR A 392 -18.11 4.35 4.90
N THR A 393 -17.98 4.25 3.59
CA THR A 393 -17.61 5.38 2.73
C THR A 393 -18.84 6.13 2.23
N TYR A 394 -18.92 7.42 2.53
CA TYR A 394 -19.89 8.36 1.98
C TYR A 394 -19.23 9.26 0.92
N ARG A 395 -19.73 9.18 -0.33
CA ARG A 395 -19.24 9.97 -1.48
C ARG A 395 -20.22 11.08 -1.90
N PRO A 396 -20.23 12.25 -1.26
CA PRO A 396 -21.20 13.31 -1.57
C PRO A 396 -21.11 13.80 -3.02
N THR A 397 -19.89 13.87 -3.56
CA THR A 397 -19.60 14.26 -4.94
C THR A 397 -18.40 13.47 -5.45
N THR A 398 -18.14 13.49 -6.75
CA THR A 398 -16.93 12.88 -7.29
C THR A 398 -15.69 13.64 -6.80
N GLY A 399 -14.63 12.91 -6.44
CA GLY A 399 -13.40 13.48 -5.93
C GLY A 399 -13.42 13.81 -4.44
N LEU A 400 -14.51 13.57 -3.70
CA LEU A 400 -14.58 13.71 -2.25
C LEU A 400 -15.24 12.50 -1.60
N LEU A 401 -14.60 11.96 -0.57
CA LEU A 401 -15.17 10.91 0.28
C LEU A 401 -14.89 11.17 1.76
N PHE A 402 -15.84 10.71 2.58
CA PHE A 402 -15.73 10.63 4.03
C PHE A 402 -15.95 9.19 4.46
N ARG A 403 -15.09 8.68 5.33
CA ARG A 403 -15.06 7.29 5.74
C ARG A 403 -14.95 7.20 7.27
N PRO A 404 -16.07 7.42 8.00
CA PRO A 404 -16.14 7.07 9.41
C PRO A 404 -15.83 5.58 9.59
N ASN A 405 -15.05 5.28 10.61
CA ASN A 405 -14.66 3.91 10.94
C ASN A 405 -14.64 3.70 12.46
N ILE A 406 -14.76 2.43 12.85
CA ILE A 406 -14.53 1.96 14.21
C ILE A 406 -13.44 0.92 14.12
N GLN A 407 -12.40 1.08 14.93
CA GLN A 407 -11.33 0.11 15.09
C GLN A 407 -11.39 -0.50 16.48
N TYR A 408 -11.08 -1.79 16.56
CA TYR A 408 -10.95 -2.52 17.81
C TYR A 408 -9.65 -3.32 17.79
N VAL A 409 -8.81 -3.16 18.80
CA VAL A 409 -7.52 -3.84 18.91
C VAL A 409 -7.49 -4.64 20.20
N VAL A 410 -7.34 -5.95 20.05
CA VAL A 410 -7.23 -6.92 21.15
C VAL A 410 -5.75 -7.21 21.41
N ASN A 411 -5.37 -7.24 22.69
CA ASN A 411 -3.99 -7.44 23.14
C ASN A 411 -3.02 -6.48 22.44
N PRO A 412 -3.17 -5.14 22.59
CA PRO A 412 -2.26 -4.21 21.95
C PRO A 412 -0.81 -4.49 22.36
N GLY A 413 0.09 -4.55 21.39
CA GLY A 413 1.50 -4.91 21.58
C GLY A 413 1.73 -6.43 21.61
N GLY A 414 0.68 -7.23 21.42
CA GLY A 414 0.67 -8.66 21.66
C GLY A 414 0.64 -9.04 23.14
N ILE A 415 0.42 -8.09 24.05
CA ILE A 415 0.43 -8.29 25.50
C ILE A 415 -1.01 -8.49 25.99
N SER A 416 -1.30 -9.66 26.56
CA SER A 416 -2.65 -10.05 27.01
C SER A 416 -3.17 -9.27 28.23
N GLU A 417 -2.25 -8.68 28.98
CA GLU A 417 -2.48 -7.89 30.18
C GLU A 417 -2.88 -6.45 29.85
N ASN A 418 -2.59 -5.99 28.63
CA ASN A 418 -3.00 -4.66 28.19
C ASN A 418 -4.51 -4.64 27.96
N LYS A 419 -5.14 -3.51 28.30
CA LYS A 419 -6.56 -3.29 27.97
C LYS A 419 -6.70 -3.13 26.47
N ASP A 420 -7.73 -3.76 25.92
CA ASP A 420 -8.12 -3.56 24.53
C ASP A 420 -8.38 -2.09 24.22
N VAL A 421 -8.13 -1.73 22.96
CA VAL A 421 -8.26 -0.37 22.45
C VAL A 421 -9.45 -0.31 21.52
N VAL A 422 -10.29 0.72 21.71
CA VAL A 422 -11.32 1.09 20.75
C VAL A 422 -10.96 2.46 20.18
N VAL A 423 -11.08 2.62 18.86
CA VAL A 423 -10.88 3.91 18.19
C VAL A 423 -12.09 4.25 17.34
N LEU A 424 -12.57 5.49 17.46
CA LEU A 424 -13.51 6.10 16.54
C LEU A 424 -12.71 6.95 15.56
N GLY A 425 -12.75 6.57 14.28
CA GLY A 425 -11.96 7.19 13.22
C GLY A 425 -12.81 7.90 12.18
N LEU A 426 -12.19 8.86 11.48
CA LEU A 426 -12.74 9.46 10.27
C LEU A 426 -11.59 9.68 9.28
N LYS A 427 -11.58 8.88 8.22
CA LYS A 427 -10.71 9.09 7.05
C LYS A 427 -11.46 9.94 6.03
N THR A 428 -10.79 10.94 5.47
CA THR A 428 -11.32 11.79 4.40
C THR A 428 -10.32 11.78 3.26
N ALA A 429 -10.79 11.67 2.03
CA ALA A 429 -9.93 11.83 0.86
C ALA A 429 -10.58 12.79 -0.14
N ALA A 430 -9.76 13.68 -0.69
CA ALA A 430 -10.15 14.70 -1.65
C ALA A 430 -9.16 14.75 -2.81
N ASN A 431 -9.67 14.78 -4.04
CA ASN A 431 -8.90 14.92 -5.26
C ASN A 431 -9.29 16.23 -5.93
N PHE A 432 -8.34 17.12 -6.16
CA PHE A 432 -8.57 18.48 -6.63
C PHE A 432 -8.33 18.64 -8.13
#